data_AF-A0A494VUP2-F1
#
_entry.id   AF-A0A494VUP2-F1
#
_cell.length_a   1.000
_cell.length_b   1.000
_cell.length_c   1.000
_cell.angle_alpha   90.00
_cell.angle_beta   90.00
_cell.angle_gamma   90.00
#
_symmetry.space_group_name_H-M   'P 1'
#
loop_
_entity.id
_entity.type
_entity.pdbx_description
1 polymer ?
#
loop_
_entity_poly.entity_id
_entity_poly.type
_entity_poly.pdbx_seq_one_letter_code
_entity_poly.pdbx_strand_id
1 'polypeptide(L)'
;MQFSFDITSTTIASITSIVISTSISLWITKVNKRKSLDEQLDAILKIALQYPYLESSHFTGSWTSAFDTNDEKYLRYDVYCTLLFNYLSRVAEHHKYKKHKVESYIAIKDWIRLHRKYWEDPTSSYENVDSYDHAFVDFVKGYLN
;
A
#
# COMPACT_ATOMS: atom_id res chain seq x y z
N MET A 1 49.35 -13.54 35.98
CA MET A 1 48.58 -12.32 35.68
C MET A 1 48.03 -12.46 34.27
N GLN A 2 46.82 -13.00 34.11
CA GLN A 2 46.23 -13.26 32.79
C GLN A 2 44.70 -13.29 32.96
N PHE A 3 44.08 -12.11 32.95
CA PHE A 3 42.62 -11.96 33.12
C PHE A 3 42.05 -10.76 32.35
N SER A 4 42.72 -10.31 31.28
CA SER A 4 42.31 -9.13 30.50
C SER A 4 41.90 -9.42 29.05
N PHE A 5 42.16 -10.63 28.52
CA PHE A 5 41.86 -10.97 27.12
C PHE A 5 40.46 -11.61 26.91
N ASP A 6 39.91 -12.32 27.89
CA ASP A 6 38.62 -13.00 27.73
C ASP A 6 37.42 -12.07 27.83
N ILE A 7 37.49 -11.05 28.69
CA ILE A 7 36.40 -10.09 28.91
C ILE A 7 36.21 -9.19 27.69
N THR A 8 37.29 -8.84 26.98
CA THR A 8 37.22 -8.03 25.76
C THR A 8 36.65 -8.83 24.59
N SER A 9 37.08 -10.08 24.40
CA SER A 9 36.57 -10.95 23.33
C SER A 9 35.08 -11.27 23.49
N THR A 10 34.64 -11.68 24.69
CA THR A 10 33.22 -11.99 24.95
C THR A 10 32.34 -10.74 24.87
N THR A 11 32.80 -9.58 25.35
CA THR A 11 32.02 -8.33 25.25
C THR A 11 31.91 -7.84 23.81
N ILE A 12 32.99 -7.92 23.02
CA ILE A 12 32.99 -7.57 21.59
C ILE A 12 32.10 -8.55 20.80
N ALA A 13 32.20 -9.85 21.06
CA ALA A 13 31.34 -10.88 20.45
C ALA A 13 29.86 -10.70 20.78
N SER A 14 29.54 -10.27 22.01
CA SER A 14 28.16 -10.00 22.44
C SER A 14 27.59 -8.78 21.70
N ILE A 15 28.37 -7.71 21.56
CA ILE A 15 27.95 -6.49 20.87
C ILE A 15 27.79 -6.74 19.37
N THR A 16 28.74 -7.43 18.73
CA THR A 16 28.66 -7.74 17.29
C THR A 16 27.49 -8.67 16.97
N SER A 17 27.20 -9.64 17.85
CA SER A 17 26.04 -10.53 17.70
C SER A 17 24.71 -9.79 17.77
N ILE A 18 24.58 -8.79 18.66
CA ILE A 18 23.38 -7.94 18.74
C ILE A 18 23.20 -7.12 17.46
N VAL A 19 24.28 -6.52 16.93
CA VAL A 19 24.22 -5.71 15.70
C VAL A 19 23.87 -6.57 14.47
N ILE A 20 24.46 -7.77 14.36
CA ILE A 20 24.16 -8.69 13.26
C ILE A 20 22.72 -9.19 13.37
N SER A 21 22.29 -9.60 14.57
CA SER A 21 20.93 -10.13 14.80
C SER A 21 19.86 -9.07 14.52
N THR A 22 20.05 -7.84 15.01
CA THR A 22 19.13 -6.72 14.73
C THR A 22 19.09 -6.38 13.24
N SER A 23 20.23 -6.41 12.55
CA SER A 23 20.31 -6.18 11.10
C SER A 23 19.57 -7.26 10.30
N ILE A 24 19.76 -8.54 10.66
CA ILE A 24 19.05 -9.67 10.05
C ILE A 24 17.56 -9.57 10.33
N SER A 25 17.14 -9.29 11.56
CA SER A 25 15.73 -9.09 11.92
C SER A 25 15.10 -7.95 11.12
N LEU A 26 15.77 -6.80 11.00
CA LEU A 26 15.29 -5.68 10.20
C LEU A 26 15.19 -6.03 8.71
N TRP A 27 16.14 -6.79 8.18
CA TRP A 27 16.12 -7.28 6.81
C TRP A 27 14.97 -8.26 6.57
N ILE A 28 14.79 -9.25 7.45
CA ILE A 28 13.66 -10.21 7.41
C ILE A 28 12.33 -9.46 7.49
N THR A 29 12.17 -8.50 8.41
CA THR A 29 10.96 -7.69 8.51
C THR A 29 10.72 -6.90 7.23
N LYS A 30 11.76 -6.33 6.61
CA LYS A 30 11.64 -5.63 5.32
C LYS A 30 11.22 -6.57 4.18
N VAL A 31 11.86 -7.73 4.08
CA VAL A 31 11.55 -8.75 3.07
C VAL A 31 10.12 -9.24 3.24
N ASN A 32 9.70 -9.53 4.48
CA ASN A 32 8.34 -9.94 4.79
C ASN A 32 7.31 -8.85 4.45
N LYS A 33 7.61 -7.57 4.75
CA LYS A 33 6.76 -6.46 4.35
C LYS A 33 6.63 -6.36 2.83
N ARG A 34 7.74 -6.46 2.09
CA ARG A 34 7.72 -6.42 0.62
C ARG A 34 6.92 -7.60 0.05
N LYS A 35 7.21 -8.82 0.52
CA LYS A 35 6.47 -10.02 0.12
C LYS A 35 4.97 -9.87 0.36
N SER A 36 4.57 -9.31 1.51
CA SER A 36 3.16 -9.07 1.80
C SER A 36 2.52 -8.04 0.85
N LEU A 37 3.24 -7.00 0.43
CA LEU A 37 2.74 -6.06 -0.58
C LEU A 37 2.63 -6.73 -1.96
N ASP A 38 3.58 -7.57 -2.33
CA ASP A 38 3.55 -8.32 -3.59
C ASP A 38 2.36 -9.31 -3.61
N GLU A 39 2.10 -10.00 -2.51
CA GLU A 39 0.94 -10.92 -2.37
C GLU A 39 -0.41 -10.18 -2.45
N GLN A 40 -0.50 -8.98 -1.88
CA GLN A 40 -1.71 -8.15 -1.97
C GLN A 40 -1.91 -7.61 -3.38
N LEU A 41 -0.82 -7.24 -4.07
CA LEU A 41 -0.87 -6.83 -5.46
C LEU A 41 -1.42 -7.97 -6.33
N ASP A 42 -0.89 -9.19 -6.18
CA ASP A 42 -1.38 -10.37 -6.89
C ASP A 42 -2.87 -10.63 -6.64
N ALA A 43 -3.34 -10.42 -5.40
CA ALA A 43 -4.76 -10.57 -5.07
C ALA A 43 -5.64 -9.53 -5.79
N ILE A 44 -5.24 -8.25 -5.79
CA ILE A 44 -5.95 -7.18 -6.50
C ILE A 44 -5.98 -7.47 -8.01
N LEU A 45 -4.84 -7.85 -8.60
CA LEU A 45 -4.76 -8.19 -10.02
C LEU A 45 -5.63 -9.39 -10.39
N LYS A 46 -5.72 -10.42 -9.54
CA LYS A 46 -6.63 -11.55 -9.74
C LYS A 46 -8.10 -11.10 -9.76
N ILE A 47 -8.49 -10.18 -8.88
CA ILE A 47 -9.85 -9.60 -8.86
C ILE A 47 -10.11 -8.83 -10.15
N ALA A 48 -9.17 -7.99 -10.57
CA ALA A 48 -9.26 -7.22 -11.83
C ALA A 48 -9.36 -8.14 -13.06
N LEU A 49 -8.61 -9.24 -13.10
CA LEU A 49 -8.71 -10.24 -14.17
C LEU A 49 -10.03 -11.00 -14.16
N GLN A 50 -10.57 -11.31 -12.96
CA GLN A 50 -11.87 -11.96 -12.81
C GLN A 50 -13.01 -11.04 -13.22
N TYR A 51 -12.87 -9.74 -12.99
CA TYR A 51 -13.86 -8.70 -13.29
C TYR A 51 -13.24 -7.54 -14.08
N PRO A 52 -12.95 -7.71 -15.38
CA PRO A 52 -12.20 -6.71 -16.16
C PRO A 52 -12.83 -5.32 -16.24
N TYR A 53 -14.14 -5.22 -16.01
CA TYR A 53 -14.83 -3.93 -15.98
C TYR A 53 -14.34 -3.02 -14.83
N LEU A 54 -13.76 -3.58 -13.77
CA LEU A 54 -13.19 -2.81 -12.66
C LEU A 54 -12.05 -1.89 -13.09
N GLU A 55 -11.33 -2.26 -14.15
CA GLU A 55 -10.20 -1.51 -14.74
C GLU A 55 -10.58 -0.83 -16.08
N SER A 56 -11.87 -0.80 -16.43
CA SER A 56 -12.33 -0.18 -17.67
C SER A 56 -12.70 1.29 -17.44
N SER A 57 -12.04 2.20 -18.15
CA SER A 57 -12.33 3.65 -18.06
C SER A 57 -13.79 4.00 -18.35
N HIS A 58 -14.48 3.21 -19.18
CA HIS A 58 -15.91 3.37 -19.43
C HIS A 58 -16.74 3.12 -18.18
N PHE A 59 -16.42 2.07 -17.42
CA PHE A 59 -17.16 1.69 -16.22
C PHE A 59 -16.73 2.52 -15.00
N THR A 60 -15.44 2.72 -14.78
CA THR A 60 -14.98 3.58 -13.68
C THR A 60 -15.45 5.03 -13.86
N GLY A 61 -15.53 5.48 -15.11
CA GLY A 61 -16.07 6.77 -15.50
C GLY A 61 -17.58 6.92 -15.28
N SER A 62 -18.34 5.84 -15.08
CA SER A 62 -19.78 5.89 -14.77
C SER A 62 -20.10 5.82 -13.28
N TRP A 63 -19.08 5.75 -12.41
CA TRP A 63 -19.27 5.73 -10.96
C TRP A 63 -20.05 6.94 -10.43
N THR A 64 -20.89 6.66 -9.44
CA THR A 64 -21.61 7.62 -8.59
C THR A 64 -21.84 6.99 -7.22
N SER A 65 -21.73 7.76 -6.14
CA SER A 65 -22.02 7.31 -4.77
C SER A 65 -23.49 6.91 -4.58
N ALA A 66 -24.39 7.42 -5.43
CA ALA A 66 -25.81 7.09 -5.46
C ALA A 66 -26.15 5.90 -6.39
N PHE A 67 -25.23 4.94 -6.53
CA PHE A 67 -25.46 3.76 -7.37
C PHE A 67 -26.61 2.88 -6.84
N ASP A 68 -27.22 2.11 -7.73
CA ASP A 68 -28.23 1.12 -7.33
C ASP A 68 -27.54 -0.01 -6.55
N THR A 69 -27.87 -0.15 -5.27
CA THR A 69 -27.32 -1.21 -4.41
C THR A 69 -27.69 -2.62 -4.85
N ASN A 70 -28.64 -2.79 -5.79
CA ASN A 70 -28.93 -4.08 -6.41
C ASN A 70 -28.04 -4.38 -7.62
N ASP A 71 -27.30 -3.39 -8.13
CA ASP A 71 -26.31 -3.60 -9.19
C ASP A 71 -25.01 -4.16 -8.59
N GLU A 72 -24.87 -5.48 -8.69
CA GLU A 72 -23.71 -6.20 -8.20
C GLU A 72 -22.38 -5.69 -8.78
N LYS A 73 -22.37 -5.12 -9.99
CA LYS A 73 -21.13 -4.60 -10.58
C LYS A 73 -20.61 -3.39 -9.81
N TYR A 74 -21.50 -2.48 -9.42
CA TYR A 74 -21.12 -1.30 -8.64
C TYR A 74 -20.77 -1.67 -7.19
N LEU A 75 -21.48 -2.63 -6.59
CA LEU A 75 -21.08 -3.19 -5.29
C LEU A 75 -19.66 -3.78 -5.32
N ARG A 76 -19.36 -4.61 -6.33
CA ARG A 76 -18.01 -5.17 -6.50
C ARG A 76 -16.97 -4.08 -6.72
N TYR A 77 -17.33 -3.00 -7.41
CA TYR A 77 -16.44 -1.88 -7.66
C TYR A 77 -16.16 -1.05 -6.42
N ASP A 78 -17.16 -0.81 -5.58
CA ASP A 78 -16.99 -0.14 -4.29
C ASP A 78 -15.97 -0.89 -3.43
N VAL A 79 -16.22 -2.18 -3.18
CA VAL A 79 -15.31 -3.05 -2.41
C VAL A 79 -13.92 -3.11 -3.04
N TYR A 80 -13.84 -3.20 -4.38
CA TYR A 80 -12.57 -3.20 -5.10
C TYR A 80 -11.78 -1.91 -4.84
N CYS A 81 -12.42 -0.75 -4.95
CA CYS A 81 -11.77 0.52 -4.73
C CYS A 81 -11.31 0.69 -3.28
N THR A 82 -12.10 0.27 -2.29
CA THR A 82 -11.67 0.23 -0.90
C THR A 82 -10.40 -0.60 -0.72
N LEU A 83 -10.34 -1.81 -1.31
CA LEU A 83 -9.16 -2.68 -1.25
C LEU A 83 -7.95 -2.05 -1.95
N LEU A 84 -8.17 -1.46 -3.13
CA LEU A 84 -7.16 -0.79 -3.93
C LEU A 84 -6.54 0.38 -3.15
N PHE A 85 -7.34 1.30 -2.62
CA PHE A 85 -6.82 2.46 -1.89
C PHE A 85 -6.17 2.08 -0.55
N ASN A 86 -6.66 1.04 0.13
CA ASN A 86 -5.98 0.45 1.30
C ASN A 86 -4.62 -0.18 0.96
N TYR A 87 -4.48 -0.78 -0.22
CA TYR A 87 -3.19 -1.26 -0.70
C TYR A 87 -2.28 -0.07 -1.06
N LEU A 88 -2.78 0.91 -1.79
CA LEU A 88 -2.01 2.10 -2.19
C LEU A 88 -1.50 2.88 -0.97
N SER A 89 -2.29 3.00 0.10
CA SER A 89 -1.85 3.67 1.34
C SER A 89 -0.67 2.94 1.98
N ARG A 90 -0.74 1.61 2.09
CA ARG A 90 0.35 0.76 2.61
C ARG A 90 1.61 0.84 1.75
N VAL A 91 1.48 0.89 0.42
CA VAL A 91 2.61 1.08 -0.49
C VAL A 91 3.24 2.47 -0.29
N ALA A 92 2.42 3.52 -0.23
CA ALA A 92 2.90 4.88 -0.01
C ALA A 92 3.64 4.99 1.33
N GLU A 93 3.07 4.44 2.40
CA GLU A 93 3.67 4.38 3.73
C GLU A 93 5.00 3.58 3.73
N HIS A 94 5.03 2.40 3.10
CA HIS A 94 6.23 1.56 2.99
C HIS A 94 7.41 2.33 2.37
N HIS A 95 7.13 3.15 1.36
CA HIS A 95 8.12 3.99 0.69
C HIS A 95 8.29 5.38 1.31
N LYS A 96 7.65 5.64 2.46
CA LYS A 96 7.67 6.92 3.18
C LYS A 96 7.23 8.10 2.29
N TYR A 97 6.20 7.90 1.49
CA TYR A 97 5.62 8.88 0.58
C TYR A 97 6.59 9.46 -0.47
N LYS A 98 7.72 8.78 -0.71
CA LYS A 98 8.69 9.19 -1.73
C LYS A 98 8.17 8.82 -3.12
N LYS A 99 7.58 9.79 -3.84
CA LYS A 99 6.97 9.61 -5.18
C LYS A 99 7.78 8.70 -6.12
N HIS A 100 9.04 9.04 -6.38
CA HIS A 100 9.91 8.25 -7.27
C HIS A 100 10.04 6.77 -6.85
N LYS A 101 10.00 6.45 -5.56
CA LYS A 101 10.08 5.06 -5.09
C LYS A 101 8.77 4.32 -5.30
N VAL A 102 7.66 4.98 -5.02
CA VAL A 102 6.33 4.40 -5.22
C VAL A 102 6.07 4.17 -6.70
N GLU A 103 6.34 5.17 -7.54
CA GLU A 103 6.19 5.09 -9.00
C GLU A 103 7.12 4.05 -9.63
N SER A 104 8.29 3.79 -9.03
CA SER A 104 9.17 2.70 -9.47
C SER A 104 8.71 1.30 -9.05
N TYR A 105 7.83 1.21 -8.04
CA TYR A 105 7.30 -0.04 -7.54
C TYR A 105 6.01 -0.43 -8.25
N ILE A 106 5.13 0.54 -8.50
CA ILE A 106 3.85 0.32 -9.17
C ILE A 106 3.41 1.55 -9.97
N ALA A 107 2.59 1.33 -11.02
CA ALA A 107 1.95 2.37 -11.83
C ALA A 107 0.83 3.12 -11.07
N ILE A 108 1.13 3.60 -9.86
CA ILE A 108 0.17 4.19 -8.92
C ILE A 108 -0.62 5.36 -9.52
N LYS A 109 0.04 6.15 -10.36
CA LYS A 109 -0.53 7.34 -11.00
C LYS A 109 -1.70 6.95 -11.90
N ASP A 110 -1.57 5.85 -12.64
CA ASP A 110 -2.59 5.41 -13.57
C ASP A 110 -3.79 4.85 -12.82
N TRP A 111 -3.55 4.06 -11.77
CA TRP A 111 -4.61 3.55 -10.88
C TRP A 111 -5.39 4.67 -10.19
N ILE A 112 -4.70 5.65 -9.58
CA ILE A 112 -5.37 6.79 -8.93
C ILE A 112 -6.24 7.56 -9.93
N ARG A 113 -5.74 7.78 -11.15
CA ARG A 113 -6.48 8.53 -12.17
C ARG A 113 -7.66 7.76 -12.74
N LEU A 114 -7.52 6.45 -12.91
CA LEU A 114 -8.58 5.57 -13.39
C LEU A 114 -9.75 5.51 -12.40
N HIS A 115 -9.44 5.50 -11.11
CA HIS A 115 -10.40 5.44 -10.00
C HIS A 115 -10.71 6.81 -9.39
N ARG A 116 -10.42 7.90 -10.11
CA ARG A 116 -10.65 9.28 -9.66
C ARG A 116 -12.07 9.51 -9.14
N LYS A 117 -13.08 9.06 -9.89
CA LYS A 117 -14.49 9.30 -9.52
C LYS A 117 -14.85 8.67 -8.19
N TYR A 118 -14.34 7.47 -7.91
CA TYR A 118 -14.53 6.84 -6.60
C TYR A 118 -13.92 7.68 -5.48
N TRP A 119 -12.70 8.18 -5.71
CA TRP A 119 -12.01 9.01 -4.73
C TRP A 119 -12.76 10.31 -4.42
N GLU A 120 -13.25 10.99 -5.47
CA GLU A 120 -13.93 12.29 -5.39
C GLU A 120 -15.40 12.18 -4.93
N ASP A 121 -16.05 11.02 -5.12
CA ASP A 121 -17.45 10.75 -4.78
C ASP A 121 -17.61 9.42 -4.00
N PRO A 122 -17.14 9.35 -2.73
CA PRO A 122 -17.27 8.16 -1.89
C PRO A 122 -18.72 7.87 -1.48
N THR A 123 -19.02 6.61 -1.22
CA THR A 123 -20.35 6.13 -0.77
C THR A 123 -20.71 6.67 0.61
N SER A 124 -19.75 6.74 1.53
CA SER A 124 -19.88 7.46 2.79
C SER A 124 -19.16 8.81 2.74
N SER A 125 -19.82 9.85 3.28
CA SER A 125 -19.18 11.16 3.46
C SER A 125 -17.86 11.00 4.21
N TYR A 126 -16.79 11.54 3.63
CA TYR A 126 -15.42 11.53 4.18
C TYR A 126 -14.70 10.17 4.26
N GLU A 127 -15.24 9.08 3.71
CA GLU A 127 -14.57 7.76 3.77
C GLU A 127 -13.14 7.78 3.24
N ASN A 128 -12.92 8.49 2.13
CA ASN A 128 -11.62 8.63 1.48
C ASN A 128 -10.70 9.70 2.11
N VAL A 129 -11.15 10.40 3.16
CA VAL A 129 -10.40 11.49 3.80
C VAL A 129 -10.16 11.23 5.29
N ASP A 130 -11.14 10.69 6.01
CA ASP A 130 -11.09 10.46 7.45
C ASP A 130 -10.45 9.11 7.79
N SER A 131 -10.58 8.11 6.91
CA SER A 131 -10.03 6.77 7.14
C SER A 131 -8.53 6.67 6.86
N TYR A 132 -7.99 7.62 6.09
CA TYR A 132 -6.59 7.65 5.68
C TYR A 132 -5.83 8.76 6.40
N ASP A 133 -4.52 8.56 6.59
CA ASP A 133 -3.70 9.65 7.10
C ASP A 133 -3.61 10.81 6.09
N HIS A 134 -3.44 12.03 6.61
CA HIS A 134 -3.37 13.24 5.78
C HIS A 134 -2.26 13.18 4.72
N ALA A 135 -1.15 12.50 4.99
CA ALA A 135 -0.04 12.40 4.04
C ALA A 135 -0.45 11.56 2.82
N PHE A 136 -1.22 10.49 3.01
CA PHE A 136 -1.78 9.71 1.91
C PHE A 136 -2.82 10.50 1.13
N VAL A 137 -3.72 11.23 1.81
CA VAL A 137 -4.73 12.08 1.15
C VAL A 137 -4.05 13.12 0.25
N ASP A 138 -3.04 13.82 0.77
CA ASP A 138 -2.28 14.81 0.00
C ASP A 138 -1.48 14.18 -1.15
N PHE A 139 -0.96 12.97 -0.91
CA PHE A 139 -0.25 12.20 -1.93
C PHE A 139 -1.18 11.82 -3.09
N VAL A 140 -2.41 11.35 -2.82
CA VAL A 140 -3.42 11.03 -3.84
C VAL A 140 -3.87 12.29 -4.59
N LYS A 141 -4.20 13.37 -3.86
CA LYS A 141 -4.55 14.67 -4.46
C LYS A 141 -3.45 15.17 -5.40
N GLY A 142 -2.19 14.93 -5.05
CA GLY A 142 -1.03 15.26 -5.88
C GLY A 142 -0.94 14.53 -7.23
N TYR A 143 -1.76 13.51 -7.50
CA TYR A 143 -1.91 12.87 -8.82
C TYR A 143 -3.19 13.24 -9.55
N LEU A 144 -4.18 13.75 -8.81
CA LEU A 144 -5.49 14.18 -9.32
C LEU A 144 -5.47 15.64 -9.80
N ASN A 145 -4.60 16.47 -9.25
CA ASN A 145 -4.24 17.80 -9.75
C ASN A 145 -3.35 17.70 -10.99
#